data_AF-A0A936WHU3-F1
#
_entry.id   AF-A0A936WHU3-F1
#
_cell.length_a   1.000
_cell.length_b   1.000
_cell.length_c   1.000
_cell.angle_alpha   90.00
_cell.angle_beta   90.00
_cell.angle_gamma   90.00
#
_symmetry.space_group_name_H-M   'P 1'
#
loop_
_entity.id
_entity.type
_entity.pdbx_description
1 polymer ?
#
loop_
_entity_poly.entity_id
_entity_poly.type
_entity_poly.pdbx_seq_one_letter_code
_entity_poly.pdbx_strand_id
1 'polypeptide(L)'
;MTEEIYQLSAGYRVVDKKGSVDVIGAARATTISARLNLAATTGADLLPDGSRSVDGRENWWDPVIGVRGLYPLAKKWTAVGAADIGGFGVGSDLTYQLLAGINWQFAKSVSAKFGYRTLYQDYEKDGFIWDMTASGFYLGAGFQF
;
A
#
# COMPACT_ATOMS: atom_id res chain seq x y z
N MET A 1 -6.58 -15.27 5.34
CA MET A 1 -5.32 -14.55 5.12
C MET A 1 -5.59 -13.09 5.36
N THR A 2 -4.78 -12.43 6.18
CA THR A 2 -4.93 -11.00 6.51
C THR A 2 -3.62 -10.30 6.19
N GLU A 3 -3.72 -9.14 5.58
CA GLU A 3 -2.59 -8.31 5.17
C GLU A 3 -2.79 -6.89 5.70
N GLU A 4 -1.73 -6.34 6.28
CA GLU A 4 -1.71 -4.99 6.83
C GLU A 4 -0.47 -4.26 6.31
N ILE A 5 -0.65 -3.04 5.80
CA ILE A 5 0.43 -2.20 5.30
C ILE A 5 0.38 -0.84 5.98
N TYR A 6 1.49 -0.46 6.60
CA TYR A 6 1.69 0.83 7.23
C TYR A 6 2.76 1.61 6.47
N GLN A 7 2.54 2.91 6.23
CA GLN A 7 3.54 3.74 5.55
C GLN A 7 3.73 5.06 6.28
N LEU A 8 4.97 5.31 6.71
CA LEU A 8 5.40 6.59 7.26
C LEU A 8 6.16 7.36 6.18
N SER A 9 5.78 8.61 5.92
CA SER A 9 6.37 9.42 4.84
C SER A 9 6.76 10.82 5.29
N ALA A 10 7.86 11.33 4.74
CA ALA A 10 8.30 12.71 4.83
C ALA A 10 8.62 13.21 3.42
N GLY A 11 8.43 14.49 3.14
CA GLY A 11 8.66 15.02 1.80
C GLY A 11 8.97 16.50 1.78
N TYR A 12 9.52 16.93 0.65
CA TYR A 12 9.87 18.31 0.38
C TYR A 12 9.24 18.77 -0.94
N ARG A 13 8.64 19.96 -0.92
CA ARG A 13 8.06 20.56 -2.11
C ARG A 13 9.15 21.15 -3.00
N VAL A 14 9.28 20.62 -4.22
CA VAL A 14 10.28 21.04 -5.19
C VAL A 14 9.73 22.03 -6.22
N VAL A 15 8.42 21.98 -6.48
CA VAL A 15 7.75 22.92 -7.38
C VAL A 15 6.50 23.45 -6.69
N ASP A 16 6.32 24.77 -6.73
CA ASP A 16 5.09 25.43 -6.31
C ASP A 16 4.77 26.59 -7.26
N LYS A 17 3.94 26.32 -8.26
CA LYS A 17 3.50 27.32 -9.24
C LYS A 17 1.99 27.20 -9.46
N LYS A 18 1.57 26.88 -10.69
CA LYS A 18 0.16 26.56 -10.98
C LYS A 18 -0.26 25.24 -10.31
N GLY A 19 0.68 24.31 -10.12
CA GLY A 19 0.50 23.12 -9.29
C GLY A 19 1.73 22.92 -8.41
N SER A 20 1.66 21.92 -7.54
CA SER A 20 2.76 21.54 -6.66
C SER A 20 3.27 20.15 -6.95
N VAL A 21 4.57 19.97 -6.80
CA VAL A 21 5.24 18.67 -6.87
C VAL A 21 6.10 18.52 -5.62
N ASP A 22 5.87 17.43 -4.90
CA ASP A 22 6.62 17.04 -3.71
C ASP A 22 7.45 15.79 -4.04
N VAL A 23 8.69 15.76 -3.55
CA VAL A 23 9.50 14.52 -3.48
C VAL A 23 9.32 13.94 -2.09
N ILE A 24 9.16 12.63 -1.99
CA ILE A 24 8.81 11.92 -0.75
C ILE A 24 9.81 10.79 -0.52
N GLY A 25 10.29 10.65 0.71
CA GLY A 25 10.91 9.44 1.23
C GLY A 25 9.99 8.80 2.28
N ALA A 26 9.90 7.48 2.30
CA ALA A 26 9.02 6.76 3.21
C ALA A 26 9.60 5.41 3.65
N ALA A 27 9.09 4.91 4.76
CA ALA A 27 9.25 3.52 5.19
C ALA A 27 7.88 2.85 5.16
N ARG A 28 7.78 1.72 4.46
CA ARG A 28 6.56 0.91 4.31
C ARG A 28 6.75 -0.40 5.07
N ALA A 29 5.92 -0.70 6.05
CA ALA A 29 5.93 -1.98 6.77
C ALA A 29 4.73 -2.83 6.35
N THR A 30 4.99 -4.06 5.90
CA THR A 30 3.97 -5.04 5.52
C THR A 30 3.96 -6.17 6.54
N THR A 31 2.77 -6.58 6.99
CA THR A 31 2.56 -7.76 7.82
C THR A 31 1.53 -8.67 7.18
N ILE A 32 1.86 -9.95 7.07
CA ILE A 32 0.99 -10.98 6.51
C ILE A 32 0.76 -12.08 7.53
N SER A 33 -0.49 -12.49 7.67
CA SER A 33 -0.89 -13.65 8.47
C SER A 33 -1.64 -14.66 7.61
N ALA A 34 -1.03 -15.84 7.42
CA ALA A 34 -1.63 -16.98 6.77
C ALA A 34 -1.96 -18.06 7.82
N ARG A 35 -3.23 -18.46 7.89
CA ARG A 35 -3.65 -19.64 8.65
C ARG A 35 -3.89 -20.76 7.66
N LEU A 36 -3.02 -21.76 7.65
CA LEU A 36 -3.17 -22.94 6.82
C LEU A 36 -3.85 -24.03 7.65
N ASN A 37 -5.13 -24.28 7.36
CA ASN A 37 -5.83 -25.46 7.86
C ASN A 37 -5.49 -26.62 6.93
N LEU A 38 -4.48 -27.41 7.27
CA LEU A 38 -4.16 -28.64 6.55
C LEU A 38 -5.15 -29.71 7.01
N ALA A 39 -6.26 -29.88 6.28
CA ALA A 39 -7.03 -31.11 6.35
C ALA A 39 -6.19 -32.19 5.67
N ALA A 40 -5.51 -33.03 6.46
CA ALA A 40 -4.72 -34.13 5.93
C ALA A 40 -5.65 -35.17 5.29
N THR A 41 -5.90 -35.05 3.98
CA THR A 41 -6.46 -36.13 3.16
C THR A 41 -5.38 -37.18 2.82
N THR A 42 -4.50 -37.48 3.77
CA THR A 42 -3.71 -38.72 3.68
C THR A 42 -4.66 -39.83 4.10
N GLY A 43 -5.00 -40.74 3.17
CA GLY A 43 -5.87 -41.89 3.39
C GLY A 43 -5.29 -42.95 4.34
N ALA A 44 -4.78 -42.52 5.50
CA ALA A 44 -4.32 -43.36 6.57
C ALA A 44 -4.85 -42.76 7.89
N ASP A 45 -5.82 -43.49 8.44
CA ASP A 45 -6.62 -43.23 9.64
C ASP A 45 -5.77 -43.33 10.93
N LEU A 46 -4.65 -42.60 11.00
CA LEU A 46 -3.61 -42.80 12.03
C LEU A 46 -3.46 -41.66 13.05
N LEU A 47 -4.34 -40.65 13.07
CA LEU A 47 -4.30 -39.59 14.09
C LEU A 47 -5.71 -39.27 14.63
N PRO A 48 -5.98 -39.36 15.96
CA PRO A 48 -7.32 -39.13 16.53
C PRO A 48 -7.83 -37.68 16.51
N ASP A 49 -7.02 -36.74 16.01
CA ASP A 49 -7.35 -35.31 15.89
C ASP A 49 -6.40 -34.68 14.85
N GLY A 50 -6.46 -35.13 13.60
CA GLY A 50 -5.51 -34.77 12.53
C GLY A 50 -5.49 -33.31 12.08
N SER A 51 -5.98 -32.35 12.88
CA SER A 51 -5.92 -30.93 12.57
C SER A 51 -4.57 -30.33 13.04
N ARG A 52 -3.65 -30.09 12.11
CA ARG A 52 -2.48 -29.24 12.36
C ARG A 52 -2.74 -27.87 11.73
N SER A 53 -3.06 -26.87 12.55
CA SER A 53 -3.02 -25.48 12.12
C SER A 53 -1.57 -25.00 12.14
N VAL A 54 -1.02 -24.69 10.97
CA VAL A 54 0.25 -23.98 10.87
C VAL A 54 -0.08 -22.50 10.66
N ASP A 55 0.24 -21.69 11.67
CA ASP A 55 0.13 -20.24 11.58
C ASP A 55 1.46 -19.68 11.06
N GLY A 56 1.45 -19.13 9.85
CA GLY A 56 2.58 -18.41 9.26
C GLY A 56 2.37 -16.91 9.38
N ARG A 57 3.29 -16.20 10.03
CA ARG A 57 3.30 -14.74 10.08
C ARG A 57 4.64 -14.22 9.59
N GLU A 58 4.60 -13.41 8.54
CA GLU A 58 5.77 -12.72 8.00
C GLU A 58 5.60 -11.21 8.14
N ASN A 59 6.69 -10.52 8.41
CA ASN A 59 6.73 -9.06 8.43
C ASN A 59 8.05 -8.54 7.86
N TRP A 60 7.98 -7.43 7.16
CA TRP A 60 9.15 -6.74 6.64
C TRP A 60 8.88 -5.25 6.47
N TRP A 61 9.93 -4.49 6.20
CA TRP A 61 9.84 -3.08 5.88
C TRP A 61 10.67 -2.74 4.64
N ASP A 62 10.17 -1.79 3.86
CA ASP A 62 10.75 -1.33 2.61
C ASP A 62 11.02 0.18 2.70
N PRO A 63 12.26 0.63 2.43
CA PRO A 63 12.49 2.03 2.10
C PRO A 63 11.89 2.32 0.73
N VAL A 64 11.17 3.43 0.62
CA VAL A 64 10.55 3.87 -0.63
C VAL A 64 10.86 5.33 -0.89
N ILE A 65 11.02 5.69 -2.15
CA ILE A 65 11.13 7.07 -2.62
C ILE A 65 10.08 7.32 -3.70
N GLY A 66 9.57 8.54 -3.77
CA GLY A 66 8.49 8.83 -4.70
C GLY A 66 8.27 10.31 -4.93
N VAL A 67 7.26 10.57 -5.74
CA VAL A 67 6.81 11.90 -6.11
C VAL A 67 5.30 11.99 -5.92
N ARG A 68 4.83 13.18 -5.54
CA ARG A 68 3.42 13.51 -5.45
C ARG A 68 3.15 14.83 -6.14
N GLY A 69 2.23 14.83 -7.10
CA GLY A 69 1.75 16.02 -7.80
C GLY A 69 0.34 16.39 -7.34
N LEU A 70 0.11 17.69 -7.15
CA LEU A 70 -1.22 18.27 -7.01
C LEU A 70 -1.40 19.38 -8.05
N TYR A 71 -2.42 19.24 -8.90
CA TYR A 71 -2.69 20.20 -9.96
C TYR A 71 -4.14 20.72 -9.89
N PRO A 72 -4.36 22.01 -9.61
CA PRO A 72 -5.69 22.61 -9.60
C PRO A 72 -6.24 22.66 -11.03
N LEU A 73 -7.29 21.88 -11.28
CA LEU A 73 -8.03 21.87 -12.54
C LEU A 73 -9.02 23.03 -12.61
N ALA A 74 -9.66 23.35 -11.48
CA ALA A 74 -10.62 24.44 -11.33
C ALA A 74 -10.66 24.91 -9.87
N LYS A 75 -11.45 25.96 -9.57
CA LYS A 75 -11.55 26.56 -8.23
C LYS A 75 -11.82 25.57 -7.09
N LYS A 76 -12.51 24.45 -7.36
CA LYS A 76 -12.87 23.43 -6.36
C LYS A 76 -12.29 22.05 -6.65
N TRP A 77 -11.55 21.88 -7.75
CA TRP A 77 -11.15 20.57 -8.26
C TRP A 77 -9.64 20.52 -8.41
N THR A 78 -9.01 19.56 -7.72
CA THR A 78 -7.57 19.33 -7.78
C THR A 78 -7.29 17.89 -8.20
N ALA A 79 -6.57 17.70 -9.30
CA ALA A 79 -6.02 16.39 -9.65
C ALA A 79 -4.86 16.04 -8.72
N VAL A 80 -4.79 14.79 -8.30
CA VAL A 80 -3.72 14.25 -7.48
C VAL A 80 -3.11 13.05 -8.19
N GLY A 81 -1.79 13.04 -8.30
CA GLY A 81 -1.02 11.88 -8.75
C GLY A 81 0.08 11.59 -7.76
N ALA A 82 0.36 10.33 -7.49
CA ALA A 82 1.55 9.93 -6.75
C ALA A 82 2.13 8.63 -7.33
N ALA A 83 3.45 8.53 -7.31
CA ALA A 83 4.16 7.33 -7.68
C ALA A 83 5.34 7.15 -6.72
N ASP A 84 5.57 5.92 -6.25
CA ASP A 84 6.74 5.58 -5.47
C ASP A 84 7.30 4.21 -5.86
N ILE A 85 8.57 4.01 -5.55
CA ILE A 85 9.33 2.78 -5.80
C ILE A 85 10.29 2.53 -4.63
N GLY A 86 10.50 1.27 -4.30
CA GLY A 86 11.35 0.84 -3.19
C GLY A 86 11.51 -0.66 -3.11
N GLY A 87 11.75 -1.15 -1.89
CA GLY A 87 12.09 -2.54 -1.64
C GLY A 87 13.61 -2.70 -1.70
N PHE A 88 14.20 -2.53 -2.87
CA PHE A 88 15.65 -2.50 -3.10
C PHE A 88 16.43 -3.66 -2.41
N GLY A 89 15.77 -4.80 -2.16
CA GLY A 89 16.32 -5.96 -1.45
C GLY A 89 16.45 -5.79 0.08
N VAL A 90 15.90 -4.73 0.69
CA VAL A 90 15.92 -4.53 2.15
C VAL A 90 14.85 -5.37 2.84
N GLY A 91 13.64 -5.31 2.30
CA GLY A 91 12.55 -6.22 2.63
C GLY A 91 12.18 -6.96 1.36
N SER A 92 11.40 -6.30 0.51
CA SER A 92 11.04 -6.69 -0.84
C SER A 92 12.18 -6.45 -1.83
N ASP A 93 12.27 -7.28 -2.86
CA ASP A 93 13.15 -7.02 -4.01
C ASP A 93 12.68 -5.78 -4.77
N LEU A 94 11.36 -5.67 -4.98
CA LEU A 94 10.73 -4.52 -5.57
C LEU A 94 9.36 -4.26 -4.93
N THR A 95 9.11 -3.00 -4.59
CA THR A 95 7.76 -2.52 -4.35
C THR A 95 7.54 -1.21 -5.08
N TYR A 96 6.37 -1.02 -5.67
CA TYR A 96 6.00 0.26 -6.26
C TYR A 96 4.53 0.54 -6.07
N GLN A 97 4.19 1.81 -6.12
CA GLN A 97 2.82 2.27 -6.01
C GLN A 97 2.52 3.34 -7.04
N LEU A 98 1.30 3.30 -7.55
CA LEU A 98 0.71 4.35 -8.36
C LEU A 98 -0.63 4.77 -7.74
N LEU A 99 -0.87 6.08 -7.69
CA LEU A 99 -2.13 6.67 -7.27
C LEU A 99 -2.51 7.78 -8.24
N ALA A 100 -3.76 7.75 -8.69
CA ALA A 100 -4.36 8.82 -9.47
C ALA A 100 -5.75 9.12 -8.92
N GLY A 101 -6.06 10.39 -8.72
CA GLY A 101 -7.31 10.80 -8.11
C GLY A 101 -7.65 12.26 -8.28
N ILE A 102 -8.78 12.62 -7.69
CA ILE A 102 -9.35 13.96 -7.70
C ILE A 102 -9.79 14.30 -6.29
N ASN A 103 -9.43 15.50 -5.85
CA ASN A 103 -9.93 16.13 -4.64
C ASN A 103 -10.95 17.20 -5.03
N TRP A 104 -12.15 17.11 -4.46
CA TRP A 104 -13.23 18.06 -4.64
C TRP A 104 -13.50 18.81 -3.33
N GLN A 105 -13.37 20.13 -3.35
CA GLN A 105 -13.67 20.98 -2.20
C GLN A 105 -15.17 21.27 -2.14
N PHE A 106 -15.88 20.45 -1.35
CA PHE A 106 -17.33 20.54 -1.15
C PHE A 106 -17.70 21.82 -0.37
N ALA A 107 -16.96 22.12 0.70
CA ALA A 107 -17.12 23.32 1.51
C ALA A 107 -15.75 23.94 1.83
N LYS A 108 -15.74 25.15 2.41
CA LYS A 108 -14.48 25.82 2.79
C LYS A 108 -13.59 24.95 3.69
N SER A 109 -14.19 24.17 4.58
CA SER A 109 -13.53 23.29 5.55
C SER A 109 -13.62 21.80 5.23
N VAL A 110 -14.28 21.40 4.13
CA VAL A 110 -14.53 19.98 3.81
C VAL A 110 -14.19 19.67 2.36
N SER A 111 -13.39 18.62 2.18
CA SER A 111 -13.03 18.07 0.87
C SER A 111 -13.42 16.60 0.78
N ALA A 112 -13.87 16.17 -0.39
CA ALA A 112 -14.01 14.77 -0.76
C ALA A 112 -12.84 14.38 -1.67
N LYS A 113 -12.39 13.13 -1.56
CA LYS A 113 -11.30 12.56 -2.35
C LYS A 113 -11.80 11.28 -2.99
N PHE A 114 -11.50 11.10 -4.26
CA PHE A 114 -11.78 9.86 -4.98
C PHE A 114 -10.59 9.55 -5.88
N GLY A 115 -10.26 8.28 -6.03
CA GLY A 115 -9.19 7.89 -6.95
C GLY A 115 -9.04 6.39 -7.05
N TYR A 116 -7.99 6.00 -7.75
CA TYR A 116 -7.55 4.63 -7.93
C TYR A 116 -6.10 4.52 -7.46
N ARG A 117 -5.79 3.43 -6.76
CA ARG A 117 -4.46 3.12 -6.26
C ARG A 117 -4.10 1.70 -6.65
N THR A 118 -2.88 1.52 -7.11
CA THR A 118 -2.25 0.23 -7.36
C THR A 118 -0.98 0.15 -6.53
N LEU A 119 -0.78 -0.98 -5.86
CA LEU A 119 0.42 -1.33 -5.12
C LEU A 119 0.90 -2.69 -5.62
N TYR A 120 2.20 -2.77 -5.90
CA TYR A 120 2.90 -3.99 -6.22
C TYR A 120 3.97 -4.25 -5.16
N GLN A 121 4.13 -5.51 -4.78
CA GLN A 121 5.16 -5.93 -3.85
C GLN A 121 5.64 -7.33 -4.24
N ASP A 122 6.96 -7.44 -4.39
CA ASP A 122 7.70 -8.66 -4.66
C ASP A 122 8.65 -8.91 -3.49
N TYR A 123 8.37 -9.91 -2.68
CA TYR A 123 9.12 -10.27 -1.49
C TYR A 123 9.46 -11.75 -1.52
N GLU A 124 10.75 -12.07 -1.42
CA GLU A 124 11.24 -13.43 -1.30
C GLU A 124 12.19 -13.55 -0.10
N LYS A 125 11.90 -14.49 0.81
CA LYS A 125 12.81 -14.79 1.93
C LYS A 125 12.65 -16.22 2.43
N ASP A 126 13.76 -16.95 2.55
CA ASP A 126 13.83 -18.28 3.16
C ASP A 126 12.78 -19.29 2.63
N GLY A 127 12.47 -19.21 1.33
CA GLY A 127 11.47 -20.05 0.64
C GLY A 127 10.02 -19.55 0.73
N PHE A 128 9.77 -18.44 1.42
CA PHE A 128 8.50 -17.71 1.36
C PHE A 128 8.54 -16.71 0.19
N ILE A 129 7.60 -16.87 -0.75
CA ILE A 129 7.44 -15.99 -1.92
C ILE A 129 6.12 -15.24 -1.79
N TRP A 130 6.18 -13.93 -1.96
CA TRP A 130 5.04 -13.03 -1.95
C TRP A 130 5.12 -12.08 -3.15
N ASP A 131 4.38 -12.44 -4.20
CA ASP A 131 4.13 -11.61 -5.38
C ASP A 131 2.66 -11.17 -5.36
N MET A 132 2.43 -9.89 -5.14
CA MET A 132 1.09 -9.36 -5.03
C MET A 132 0.94 -8.02 -5.76
N THR A 133 -0.14 -7.92 -6.54
CA THR A 133 -0.69 -6.64 -7.01
C THR A 133 -2.05 -6.37 -6.34
N ALA A 134 -2.11 -5.32 -5.52
CA ALA A 134 -3.35 -4.82 -4.94
C ALA A 134 -3.78 -3.54 -5.66
N SER A 135 -4.96 -3.54 -6.30
CA SER A 135 -5.48 -2.35 -6.97
C SER A 135 -6.95 -2.11 -6.64
N GLY A 136 -7.32 -0.84 -6.47
CA GLY A 136 -8.70 -0.51 -6.12
C GLY A 136 -9.02 0.98 -6.10
N PHE A 137 -10.31 1.25 -6.12
CA PHE A 137 -10.83 2.60 -5.90
C PHE A 137 -10.78 2.94 -4.41
N TYR A 138 -10.54 4.21 -4.10
CA TYR A 138 -10.66 4.73 -2.75
C TYR A 138 -11.53 5.97 -2.71
N LEU A 139 -12.16 6.18 -1.56
CA LEU A 139 -12.92 7.37 -1.20
C LEU A 139 -12.37 7.92 0.11
N GLY A 140 -12.39 9.23 0.28
CA GLY A 140 -11.94 9.87 1.51
C GLY A 140 -12.55 11.24 1.73
N ALA A 141 -12.45 11.72 2.98
CA ALA A 141 -12.83 13.07 3.36
C ALA A 141 -11.64 13.78 4.02
N GLY A 142 -11.52 15.09 3.81
CA GLY A 142 -10.51 15.93 4.46
C GLY A 142 -11.17 17.13 5.11
N PHE A 143 -10.79 17.40 6.37
CA PHE A 143 -11.30 18.50 7.17
C PHE A 143 -10.20 19.52 7.43
N GLN A 144 -10.53 20.80 7.31
CA GLN A 144 -9.63 21.91 7.62
C GLN A 144 -10.28 22.78 8.69
N PHE A 145 -9.54 23.02 9.78
CA PHE A 145 -9.95 23.81 10.95
C PHE A 145 -9.15 25.11 11.03
#